data_AF-A0A7M7J514-F1
#
_entry.id   AF-A0A7M7J514-F1
#
_cell.length_a   1.000
_cell.length_b   1.000
_cell.length_c   1.000
_cell.angle_alpha   90.00
_cell.angle_beta   90.00
_cell.angle_gamma   90.00
#
_symmetry.space_group_name_H-M   'P 1'
#
loop_
_entity.id
_entity.type
_entity.pdbx_description
1 polymer ?
#
loop_
_entity_poly.entity_id
_entity_poly.type
_entity_poly.pdbx_seq_one_letter_code
_entity_poly.pdbx_strand_id
1 'polypeptide(L)'
;MSSEDSLPKPAAAIADELVNFSQEKLKATQTQEKVVLPSKEDIEGEKTHQGLLQGVESFNQSQLKHANTQLKNPLPTKENIEAEKGHNEMVDSIQKFDSKSLKHTETQEKNVLPTAEVIEQEKKEGGQ
;
A
#
# COMPACT_ATOMS: atom_id res chain seq x y z
N MET A 1 64.10 15.75 -5.37
CA MET A 1 64.34 14.57 -6.23
C MET A 1 62.99 14.03 -6.61
N SER A 2 62.72 14.03 -7.90
CA SER A 2 61.40 13.93 -8.52
C SER A 2 60.72 12.58 -8.28
N SER A 3 59.43 12.62 -7.96
CA SER A 3 58.56 11.45 -7.74
C SER A 3 58.10 10.77 -9.05
N GLU A 4 58.94 10.76 -10.09
CA GLU A 4 58.63 10.17 -11.40
C GLU A 4 59.00 8.68 -11.50
N ASP A 5 59.78 8.15 -10.54
CA ASP A 5 60.36 6.80 -10.61
C ASP A 5 59.45 5.65 -10.14
N SER A 6 58.22 5.95 -9.68
CA SER A 6 57.29 4.96 -9.12
C SER A 6 56.00 4.82 -9.94
N LEU A 7 56.11 4.78 -11.26
CA LEU A 7 55.01 4.39 -12.13
C LEU A 7 55.15 2.89 -12.50
N PRO A 8 54.04 2.13 -12.51
CA PRO A 8 54.08 0.72 -12.93
C PRO A 8 54.62 0.62 -14.36
N LYS A 9 55.73 -0.11 -14.54
CA LYS A 9 56.32 -0.34 -15.87
C LYS A 9 55.37 -1.24 -16.68
N PRO A 10 55.04 -0.89 -17.94
CA PRO A 10 54.22 -1.74 -18.78
C PRO A 10 54.92 -3.09 -18.98
N ALA A 11 54.14 -4.17 -19.05
CA ALA A 11 54.68 -5.49 -19.35
C ALA A 11 55.43 -5.46 -20.69
N ALA A 12 56.55 -6.20 -20.80
CA ALA A 12 57.46 -6.12 -21.95
C ALA A 12 56.75 -6.29 -23.31
N ALA A 13 55.74 -7.15 -23.38
CA ALA A 13 54.92 -7.34 -24.58
C ALA A 13 54.18 -6.07 -25.03
N ILE A 14 53.68 -5.27 -24.08
CA ILE A 14 52.98 -4.01 -24.35
C ILE A 14 53.98 -2.93 -24.79
N ALA A 15 55.19 -2.93 -24.19
CA ALA A 15 56.26 -2.01 -24.57
C ALA A 15 56.71 -2.24 -26.03
N ASP A 16 56.89 -3.48 -26.45
CA ASP A 16 57.25 -3.82 -27.84
C ASP A 16 56.12 -3.47 -28.83
N GLU A 17 54.86 -3.66 -28.43
CA GLU A 17 53.71 -3.29 -29.26
C GLU A 17 53.58 -1.77 -29.43
N LEU A 18 53.89 -0.99 -28.38
CA LEU A 18 53.95 0.48 -28.43
C LEU A 18 55.08 0.99 -29.34
N VAL A 19 56.26 0.38 -29.31
CA VAL A 19 57.39 0.76 -30.17
C VAL A 19 57.10 0.45 -31.64
N ASN A 20 56.39 -0.64 -31.91
CA ASN A 20 56.01 -1.04 -33.26
C ASN A 20 54.65 -0.49 -33.73
N PHE A 21 53.99 0.32 -32.89
CA PHE A 21 52.70 0.90 -33.20
C PHE A 21 52.83 1.87 -34.39
N SER A 22 52.17 1.53 -35.49
CA SER A 22 52.15 2.36 -36.70
C SER A 22 50.82 3.09 -36.80
N GLN A 23 50.83 4.40 -36.55
CA GLN A 23 49.62 5.23 -36.68
C GLN A 23 49.01 5.16 -38.09
N GLU A 24 49.82 4.91 -39.12
CA GLU A 24 49.38 4.75 -40.52
C GLU A 24 48.48 3.52 -40.74
N LYS A 25 48.53 2.53 -39.84
CA LYS A 25 47.65 1.35 -39.88
C LYS A 25 46.28 1.63 -39.26
N LEU A 26 46.10 2.78 -38.60
CA LEU A 26 44.80 3.20 -38.13
C LEU A 26 43.94 3.61 -39.32
N LYS A 27 42.71 3.11 -39.39
CA LYS A 27 41.74 3.58 -40.36
C LYS A 27 41.42 5.03 -40.06
N ALA A 28 41.58 5.90 -41.06
CA ALA A 28 41.10 7.28 -40.99
C ALA A 28 39.60 7.24 -40.64
N THR A 29 39.27 7.72 -39.44
CA THR A 29 37.90 7.75 -38.95
C THR A 29 37.44 9.19 -38.99
N GLN A 30 36.46 9.48 -39.84
CA GLN A 30 35.88 10.83 -39.92
C GLN A 30 34.92 11.02 -38.75
N THR A 31 35.33 11.80 -37.76
CA THR A 31 34.47 12.22 -36.65
C THR A 31 33.51 13.29 -37.16
N GLN A 32 32.22 12.97 -37.24
CA GLN A 32 31.19 13.97 -37.48
C GLN A 32 30.73 14.57 -36.16
N GLU A 33 30.99 15.86 -35.96
CA GLU A 33 30.36 16.62 -34.88
C GLU A 33 28.89 16.86 -35.26
N LYS A 34 27.97 16.17 -34.59
CA LYS A 34 26.55 16.31 -34.85
C LYS A 34 26.02 17.56 -34.14
N VAL A 35 26.40 18.75 -34.62
CA VAL A 35 25.83 20.03 -34.16
C VAL A 35 24.45 20.17 -34.78
N VAL A 36 23.47 19.43 -34.26
CA VAL A 36 22.07 19.60 -34.65
C VAL A 36 21.51 20.74 -33.81
N LEU A 37 21.03 21.78 -34.47
CA LEU A 37 20.27 22.81 -33.78
C LEU A 37 18.99 22.19 -33.21
N PRO A 38 18.53 22.63 -32.03
CA PRO A 38 17.24 22.22 -31.50
C PRO A 38 16.16 22.41 -32.57
N SER A 39 15.28 21.42 -32.69
CA SER A 39 14.13 21.51 -33.58
C SER A 39 13.13 22.55 -33.06
N LYS A 40 12.16 22.93 -33.90
CA LYS A 40 11.06 23.78 -33.45
C LYS A 40 10.26 23.13 -32.32
N GLU A 41 10.03 21.81 -32.41
CA GLU A 41 9.37 21.06 -31.33
C GLU A 41 10.17 21.10 -30.03
N ASP A 42 11.51 20.99 -30.08
CA ASP A 42 12.35 21.06 -28.88
C ASP A 42 12.23 22.42 -28.18
N ILE A 43 12.22 23.51 -28.96
CA ILE A 43 12.10 24.88 -28.43
C ILE A 43 10.69 25.12 -27.86
N GLU A 44 9.65 24.65 -28.55
CA GLU A 44 8.26 24.80 -28.09
C GLU A 44 8.00 23.96 -26.82
N GLY A 45 8.57 22.76 -26.75
CA GLY A 45 8.54 21.91 -25.56
C GLY A 45 9.22 22.57 -24.37
N GLU A 46 10.44 23.07 -24.56
CA GLU A 46 11.19 23.77 -23.50
C GLU A 46 10.46 25.02 -23.01
N LYS A 47 9.90 25.81 -23.93
CA LYS A 47 9.13 27.01 -23.57
C LYS A 47 7.88 26.68 -22.76
N THR A 48 7.18 25.62 -23.13
CA THR A 48 6.03 25.11 -22.36
C THR A 48 6.46 24.69 -20.96
N HIS A 49 7.55 23.92 -20.85
CA HIS A 49 8.06 23.44 -19.57
C HIS A 49 8.49 24.60 -18.66
N GLN A 50 9.26 25.55 -19.20
CA GLN A 50 9.69 26.74 -18.48
C GLN A 50 8.49 27.59 -18.02
N GLY A 51 7.47 27.75 -18.86
CA GLY A 51 6.24 28.46 -18.49
C GLY A 51 5.49 27.79 -17.32
N LEU A 52 5.44 26.46 -17.30
CA LEU A 52 4.85 25.70 -16.19
C LEU A 52 5.65 25.91 -14.90
N LEU A 53 6.98 25.79 -14.97
CA LEU A 53 7.86 25.98 -13.81
C LEU A 53 7.72 27.39 -13.23
N GLN A 54 7.75 28.43 -14.08
CA GLN A 54 7.57 29.81 -13.64
C GLN A 54 6.18 30.05 -13.04
N GLY A 55 5.14 29.43 -13.62
CA GLY A 55 3.78 29.51 -13.08
C GLY A 55 3.66 28.90 -11.68
N VAL A 56 4.39 27.82 -11.40
CA VAL A 56 4.45 27.19 -10.07
C VAL A 56 5.32 27.99 -9.10
N GLU A 57 6.48 28.47 -9.54
CA GLU A 57 7.41 29.25 -8.70
C GLU A 57 6.82 30.60 -8.27
N SER A 58 6.11 31.27 -9.19
CA SER A 58 5.44 32.55 -8.92
C SER A 58 4.03 32.40 -8.36
N PHE A 59 3.60 31.16 -8.07
CA PHE A 59 2.23 30.90 -7.64
C PHE A 59 1.93 31.59 -6.29
N ASN A 60 0.93 32.48 -6.31
CA ASN A 60 0.50 33.18 -5.11
C ASN A 60 -0.60 32.39 -4.38
N GLN A 61 -0.24 31.79 -3.24
CA GLN A 61 -1.17 31.03 -2.40
C GLN A 61 -2.39 31.83 -1.94
N SER A 62 -2.30 33.16 -1.84
CA SER A 62 -3.42 34.03 -1.45
C SER A 62 -4.54 34.06 -2.48
N GLN A 63 -4.29 33.60 -3.71
CA GLN A 63 -5.30 33.46 -4.77
C GLN A 63 -6.12 32.17 -4.62
N LEU A 64 -5.71 31.23 -3.74
CA LEU A 64 -6.49 30.04 -3.46
C LEU A 64 -7.79 30.43 -2.76
N LYS A 65 -8.91 29.97 -3.32
CA LYS A 65 -10.21 30.08 -2.66
C LYS A 65 -10.20 29.24 -1.39
N HIS A 66 -10.87 29.73 -0.34
CA HIS A 66 -11.04 28.96 0.88
C HIS A 66 -11.83 27.68 0.60
N ALA A 67 -11.24 26.53 0.97
CA ALA A 67 -11.88 25.23 0.92
C ALA A 67 -12.25 24.79 2.33
N ASN A 68 -13.55 24.58 2.58
CA ASN A 68 -14.03 24.03 3.85
C ASN A 68 -13.83 22.50 3.82
N THR A 69 -12.73 22.03 4.40
CA THR A 69 -12.42 20.60 4.47
C THR A 69 -13.09 20.01 5.70
N GLN A 70 -14.12 19.18 5.48
CA GLN A 70 -14.85 18.51 6.55
C GLN A 70 -14.10 17.22 6.97
N LEU A 71 -13.45 17.25 8.14
CA LEU A 71 -12.83 16.07 8.73
C LEU A 71 -13.93 15.14 9.28
N LYS A 72 -14.18 14.02 8.59
CA LYS A 72 -15.16 12.99 8.97
C LYS A 72 -14.68 12.06 10.09
N ASN A 73 -13.93 12.59 11.06
CA ASN A 73 -13.57 11.85 12.27
C ASN A 73 -14.19 12.52 13.51
N PRO A 74 -15.53 12.51 13.63
CA PRO A 74 -16.18 13.04 14.82
C PRO A 74 -15.75 12.22 16.04
N LEU A 75 -15.58 12.91 17.18
CA LEU A 75 -15.40 12.22 18.45
C LEU A 75 -16.65 11.34 18.73
N PRO A 76 -16.49 10.20 19.43
CA PRO A 76 -17.62 9.40 19.87
C PRO A 76 -18.65 10.27 20.58
N THR A 77 -19.94 10.09 20.28
CA THR A 77 -21.01 10.81 20.98
C THR A 77 -21.19 10.25 22.39
N LYS A 78 -21.91 10.99 23.25
CA LYS A 78 -22.24 10.49 24.59
C LYS A 78 -23.03 9.19 24.53
N GLU A 79 -23.95 9.05 23.57
CA GLU A 79 -24.70 7.83 23.35
C GLU A 79 -23.79 6.65 22.98
N ASN A 80 -22.75 6.88 22.17
CA ASN A 80 -21.78 5.83 21.83
C ASN A 80 -21.02 5.35 23.07
N ILE A 81 -20.61 6.27 23.94
CA ILE A 81 -19.88 5.96 25.18
C ILE A 81 -20.78 5.22 26.17
N GLU A 82 -22.04 5.66 26.33
CA GLU A 82 -23.00 5.01 27.23
C GLU A 82 -23.37 3.60 26.74
N ALA A 83 -23.57 3.43 25.43
CA ALA A 83 -23.83 2.12 24.84
C ALA A 83 -22.64 1.16 25.02
N GLU A 84 -21.42 1.62 24.79
CA GLU A 84 -20.21 0.82 24.99
C GLU A 84 -20.02 0.44 26.46
N LYS A 85 -20.26 1.40 27.38
CA LYS A 85 -20.23 1.14 28.82
C LYS A 85 -21.24 0.08 29.22
N GLY A 86 -22.49 0.19 28.76
CA GLY A 86 -23.54 -0.80 29.06
C GLY A 86 -23.23 -2.18 28.48
N HIS A 87 -22.66 -2.25 27.28
CA HIS A 87 -22.20 -3.51 26.69
C HIS A 87 -21.09 -4.15 27.54
N ASN A 88 -20.09 -3.38 27.94
CA ASN A 88 -18.99 -3.88 28.78
C ASN A 88 -19.48 -4.34 30.15
N GLU A 89 -20.39 -3.60 30.78
CA GLU A 89 -21.01 -4.02 32.05
C GLU A 89 -21.78 -5.34 31.91
N MET A 90 -22.52 -5.52 30.80
CA MET A 90 -23.20 -6.77 30.50
C MET A 90 -22.22 -7.94 30.35
N VAL A 91 -21.17 -7.78 29.53
CA VAL A 91 -20.14 -8.80 29.33
C VAL A 91 -19.46 -9.16 30.65
N ASP A 92 -19.10 -8.15 31.45
CA ASP A 92 -18.51 -8.34 32.77
C ASP A 92 -19.43 -9.14 33.71
N SER A 93 -20.73 -8.85 33.70
CA SER A 93 -21.71 -9.54 34.53
C SER A 93 -21.85 -11.02 34.16
N ILE A 94 -21.81 -11.33 32.86
CA ILE A 94 -21.86 -12.70 32.35
C ILE A 94 -20.57 -13.44 32.69
N GLN A 95 -19.41 -12.81 32.50
CA GLN A 95 -18.12 -13.42 32.81
C GLN A 95 -17.98 -13.75 34.30
N LYS A 96 -18.52 -12.89 35.18
CA LYS A 96 -18.48 -13.07 36.64
C LYS A 96 -19.65 -13.91 37.17
N PHE A 97 -20.56 -14.38 36.32
CA PHE A 97 -21.74 -15.12 36.73
C PHE A 97 -21.36 -16.50 37.30
N ASP A 98 -21.66 -16.73 38.57
CA ASP A 98 -21.46 -18.02 39.22
C ASP A 98 -22.65 -18.94 38.97
N SER A 99 -22.48 -19.95 38.13
CA SER A 99 -23.51 -20.94 37.83
C SER A 99 -23.93 -21.77 39.05
N LYS A 100 -23.11 -21.83 40.11
CA LYS A 100 -23.46 -22.51 41.37
C LYS A 100 -24.48 -21.72 42.21
N SER A 101 -24.68 -20.45 41.91
CA SER A 101 -25.71 -19.62 42.54
C SER A 101 -27.12 -19.94 42.04
N LEU A 102 -27.25 -20.71 40.95
CA LEU A 102 -28.54 -21.15 40.44
C LEU A 102 -29.19 -22.14 41.43
N LYS A 103 -30.44 -21.86 41.78
CA LYS A 103 -31.22 -22.77 42.62
C LYS A 103 -31.51 -24.07 41.85
N HIS A 104 -31.38 -25.19 42.53
CA HIS A 104 -31.79 -26.47 41.97
C HIS A 104 -33.27 -26.42 41.61
N THR A 105 -33.59 -26.82 40.38
CA THR A 105 -34.95 -26.92 39.87
C THR A 105 -35.10 -28.29 39.21
N GLU A 106 -36.10 -29.06 39.65
CA GLU A 106 -36.42 -30.35 39.07
C GLU A 106 -37.34 -30.11 37.87
N THR A 107 -36.86 -30.39 36.67
CA THR A 107 -37.63 -30.21 35.43
C THR A 107 -38.24 -31.55 35.02
N GLN A 108 -39.56 -31.59 34.84
CA GLN A 108 -40.24 -32.75 34.26
C GLN A 108 -40.23 -32.64 32.73
N GLU A 109 -39.29 -33.34 32.09
CA GLU A 109 -39.27 -33.52 30.65
C GLU A 109 -40.29 -34.59 30.25
N LYS A 110 -41.46 -34.16 29.75
CA LYS A 110 -42.48 -35.09 29.24
C LYS A 110 -42.12 -35.56 27.83
N ASN A 111 -41.11 -36.42 27.73
CA ASN A 111 -40.92 -37.28 26.56
C ASN A 111 -41.83 -38.51 26.70
N VAL A 112 -43.15 -38.30 26.66
CA VAL A 112 -44.08 -39.43 26.53
C VAL A 112 -43.99 -39.93 25.10
N LEU A 113 -43.55 -41.19 24.93
CA LEU A 113 -43.73 -41.87 23.65
C LEU A 113 -45.23 -41.88 23.34
N PRO A 114 -45.65 -41.53 22.11
CA PRO A 114 -47.04 -41.64 21.71
C PRO A 114 -47.55 -43.05 22.05
N THR A 115 -48.70 -43.15 22.71
CA THR A 115 -49.29 -44.46 23.01
C THR A 115 -49.73 -45.13 21.70
N ALA A 116 -49.81 -46.46 21.71
CA ALA A 116 -50.20 -47.22 20.51
C ALA A 116 -51.55 -46.75 19.92
N GLU A 117 -52.47 -46.28 20.76
CA GLU A 117 -53.76 -45.69 20.36
C GLU A 117 -53.58 -44.39 19.57
N VAL A 118 -52.69 -43.50 20.02
CA VAL A 118 -52.39 -42.24 19.33
C VAL A 118 -51.75 -42.51 17.97
N ILE A 119 -50.84 -43.49 17.90
CA ILE A 119 -50.19 -43.91 16.65
C ILE A 119 -51.22 -44.51 15.67
N GLU A 120 -52.15 -45.33 16.16
CA GLU A 120 -53.18 -45.93 15.31
C GLU A 120 -54.19 -44.88 14.81
N GLN A 121 -54.53 -43.91 15.66
CA GLN A 121 -55.43 -42.82 15.30
C GLN A 121 -54.79 -41.92 14.22
N GLU A 122 -53.52 -41.52 14.37
CA GLU A 122 -52.80 -40.77 13.34
C GLU A 122 -52.63 -41.58 12.04
N LYS A 123 -52.43 -42.90 12.12
CA LYS A 123 -52.32 -43.76 10.94
C LYS A 123 -53.64 -43.91 10.18
N LYS A 124 -54.78 -43.78 10.87
CA LYS A 124 -56.12 -43.72 10.26
C LYS A 124 -56.43 -42.34 9.67
N GLU A 125 -56.00 -41.26 10.33
CA GLU A 125 -56.25 -39.88 9.89
C GLU A 125 -55.30 -39.41 8.78
N GLY A 126 -54.05 -39.88 8.76
CA GLY A 126 -53.05 -39.55 7.72
C GLY A 126 -53.06 -40.47 6.49
N GLY A 127 -54.05 -41.36 6.38
CA GLY A 127 -54.19 -42.36 5.31
C GLY A 127 -55.28 -42.06 4.27
N GLN A 128 -55.60 -40.79 4.03
CA GLN A 128 -56.38 -40.34 2.87
C GLN A 128 -55.50 -39.67 1.82
#